data_AF-A0A554JVC6-F1
#
_entry.id   AF-A0A554JVC6-F1
#
_cell.length_a   1.000
_cell.length_b   1.000
_cell.length_c   1.000
_cell.angle_alpha   90.00
_cell.angle_beta   90.00
_cell.angle_gamma   90.00
#
_symmetry.space_group_name_H-M   'P 1'
#
loop_
_entity.id
_entity.type
_entity.pdbx_description
1 polymer ?
#
loop_
_entity_poly.entity_id
_entity_poly.type
_entity_poly.pdbx_seq_one_letter_code
_entity_poly.pdbx_strand_id
1 'polypeptide(L)'
;MTCDRVRLEQGEGRSTLSLRVSVVLTVLLFAHPAFAHELLPIQVQEFLRANPTASPEDLRKILGAHTAPDLAKRIRNAEDVVRLAHQQTTLLDNSMDFGKLGVRHILGGLDHVLFVLSLLLVPASLRRILRLTSTFTIAHSLSLLLAGAGLLTLSSRIVEPFIAFSIAYVALTSTFLHHVRWFRSTLSHIVTVFVFGFFHGLGFAGILKEIQLPQDKFLSSLFSFNVGIELGQLLVVSLALSVLWSARTSTWYQAFLKLAGVVLGGLGLAWGIQRMVA
;
A
#
# COMPACT_ATOMS: atom_id res chain seq x y z
N MET A 1 50.44 -30.01 -38.17
CA MET A 1 51.00 -31.20 -37.50
C MET A 1 51.17 -30.83 -36.05
N THR A 2 50.56 -31.42 -35.03
CA THR A 2 49.73 -32.61 -34.77
C THR A 2 49.07 -32.31 -33.41
N CYS A 3 47.74 -32.24 -33.29
CA CYS A 3 46.89 -33.33 -32.80
C CYS A 3 47.43 -34.00 -31.52
N ASP A 4 46.83 -33.72 -30.37
CA ASP A 4 46.33 -34.81 -29.53
C ASP A 4 45.19 -34.41 -28.58
N ARG A 5 44.16 -35.25 -28.62
CA ARG A 5 42.96 -35.27 -27.78
C ARG A 5 43.26 -36.11 -26.54
N VAL A 6 42.92 -35.63 -25.36
CA VAL A 6 42.39 -36.50 -24.30
C VAL A 6 41.16 -35.83 -23.66
N ARG A 7 40.11 -36.63 -23.62
CA ARG A 7 38.76 -36.42 -23.12
C ARG A 7 38.67 -37.07 -21.73
N LEU A 8 37.64 -36.68 -20.95
CA LEU A 8 37.18 -37.20 -19.65
C LEU A 8 37.83 -36.44 -18.47
N GLU A 9 37.12 -35.75 -17.58
CA GLU A 9 35.91 -36.12 -16.82
C GLU A 9 34.91 -34.94 -16.77
N GLN A 10 33.67 -35.07 -17.24
CA GLN A 10 32.47 -35.41 -16.44
C GLN A 10 32.58 -35.13 -14.93
N GLY A 11 32.19 -33.91 -14.54
CA GLY A 11 31.90 -33.52 -13.16
C GLY A 11 30.73 -32.55 -13.13
N GLU A 12 29.61 -33.03 -12.61
CA GLU A 12 28.42 -32.35 -12.09
C GLU A 12 28.30 -30.81 -12.25
N GLY A 13 27.34 -30.41 -13.08
CA GLY A 13 26.81 -29.05 -13.11
C GLY A 13 25.37 -28.94 -13.60
N ARG A 14 24.61 -30.05 -13.56
CA ARG A 14 23.14 -30.01 -13.65
C ARG A 14 22.62 -29.56 -12.29
N SER A 15 22.10 -28.32 -12.19
CA SER A 15 20.98 -27.93 -11.29
C SER A 15 20.92 -26.44 -10.90
N THR A 16 21.49 -25.48 -11.63
CA THR A 16 21.21 -24.06 -11.33
C THR A 16 19.81 -23.61 -11.79
N LEU A 17 19.02 -24.53 -12.33
CA LEU A 17 17.60 -24.40 -12.65
C LEU A 17 16.70 -24.90 -11.50
N SER A 18 16.84 -24.36 -10.28
CA SER A 18 15.84 -24.63 -9.22
C SER A 18 15.73 -23.57 -8.11
N LEU A 19 16.56 -22.52 -8.10
CA LEU A 19 16.72 -21.68 -6.91
C LEU A 19 16.41 -20.19 -7.12
N ARG A 20 15.32 -19.84 -7.81
CA ARG A 20 14.75 -18.47 -7.81
C ARG A 20 13.22 -18.40 -7.91
N VAL A 21 12.51 -19.40 -7.38
CA VAL A 21 11.03 -19.35 -7.22
C VAL A 21 10.60 -19.14 -5.76
N SER A 22 11.53 -19.15 -4.79
CA SER A 22 11.18 -19.22 -3.37
C SER A 22 11.10 -17.90 -2.59
N VAL A 23 10.94 -16.74 -3.25
CA VAL A 23 10.73 -15.45 -2.54
C VAL A 23 9.32 -14.89 -2.74
N VAL A 24 8.64 -15.24 -3.84
CA VAL A 24 7.27 -14.79 -4.11
C VAL A 24 6.24 -15.61 -3.32
N LEU A 25 6.56 -16.86 -2.96
CA LEU A 25 5.65 -17.73 -2.20
C LEU A 25 5.66 -17.46 -0.68
N THR A 26 6.72 -16.84 -0.14
CA THR A 26 6.81 -16.53 1.30
C THR A 26 5.98 -15.31 1.69
N VAL A 27 5.74 -14.37 0.77
CA VAL A 27 4.91 -13.18 1.03
C VAL A 27 3.41 -13.52 1.02
N LEU A 28 3.00 -14.62 0.38
CA LEU A 28 1.60 -15.07 0.35
C LEU A 28 1.22 -15.99 1.54
N LEU A 29 2.17 -16.45 2.34
CA LEU A 29 1.91 -17.35 3.49
C LEU A 29 1.86 -16.66 4.86
N PHE A 30 2.01 -15.33 4.92
CA PHE A 30 1.88 -14.54 6.17
C PHE A 30 0.69 -13.57 6.17
N ALA A 31 -0.30 -13.78 5.31
CA ALA A 31 -1.60 -13.16 5.44
C ALA A 31 -2.36 -13.80 6.61
N HIS A 32 -2.19 -13.26 7.82
CA HIS A 32 -3.09 -13.49 8.94
C HIS A 32 -4.09 -12.34 9.11
N PRO A 33 -5.31 -12.64 9.57
CA PRO A 33 -6.46 -11.77 9.44
C PRO A 33 -6.47 -10.64 10.47
N ALA A 34 -7.22 -9.58 10.10
CA ALA A 34 -7.77 -8.51 10.94
C ALA A 34 -7.68 -8.71 12.47
N PHE A 35 -7.05 -7.75 13.15
CA PHE A 35 -7.04 -7.74 14.61
C PHE A 35 -8.20 -6.88 15.15
N ALA A 36 -9.16 -7.56 15.78
CA ALA A 36 -9.94 -7.26 17.00
C ALA A 36 -10.39 -5.84 17.43
N HIS A 37 -9.94 -4.72 16.85
CA HIS A 37 -10.33 -3.36 17.29
C HIS A 37 -11.64 -2.84 16.67
N GLU A 38 -12.22 -3.55 15.70
CA GLU A 38 -13.43 -3.13 14.97
C GLU A 38 -14.77 -3.61 15.56
N LEU A 39 -14.79 -4.32 16.70
CA LEU A 39 -15.97 -5.08 17.14
C LEU A 39 -16.68 -4.56 18.40
N LEU A 40 -16.28 -3.43 18.97
CA LEU A 40 -16.99 -2.87 20.12
C LEU A 40 -18.01 -1.82 19.67
N PRO A 41 -19.33 -2.05 19.90
CA PRO A 41 -20.36 -1.04 19.68
C PRO A 41 -20.05 0.26 20.42
N ILE A 42 -20.40 1.41 19.82
CA ILE A 42 -20.11 2.77 20.33
C ILE A 42 -20.52 2.93 21.80
N GLN A 43 -21.64 2.34 22.20
CA GLN A 43 -22.16 2.41 23.58
C GLN A 43 -21.21 1.78 24.62
N VAL A 44 -20.48 0.72 24.24
CA VAL A 44 -19.53 0.05 25.12
C VAL A 44 -18.27 0.90 25.27
N GLN A 45 -17.86 1.58 24.19
CA GLN A 45 -16.72 2.49 24.22
C GLN A 45 -17.00 3.73 25.08
N GLU A 46 -18.20 4.31 24.97
CA GLU A 46 -18.61 5.47 25.78
C GLU A 46 -18.73 5.12 27.27
N PHE A 47 -19.27 3.95 27.61
CA PHE A 47 -19.37 3.51 29.00
C PHE A 47 -18.01 3.32 29.66
N LEU A 48 -17.05 2.71 28.96
CA LEU A 48 -15.69 2.51 29.46
C LEU A 48 -14.93 3.82 29.64
N ARG A 49 -15.20 4.82 28.79
CA ARG A 49 -14.66 6.19 28.97
C ARG A 49 -15.24 6.87 30.22
N ALA A 50 -16.53 6.68 30.48
CA ALA A 50 -17.20 7.26 31.65
C ALA A 50 -16.87 6.54 32.96
N ASN A 51 -16.52 5.25 32.91
CA ASN A 51 -16.26 4.41 34.08
C ASN A 51 -14.92 3.66 33.92
N PRO A 52 -13.78 4.34 34.16
CA PRO A 52 -12.45 3.80 33.87
C PRO A 52 -12.07 2.58 34.71
N THR A 53 -12.70 2.43 35.88
CA THR A 53 -12.50 1.31 36.81
C THR A 53 -13.59 0.25 36.72
N ALA A 54 -14.44 0.31 35.67
CA ALA A 54 -15.55 -0.62 35.50
C ALA A 54 -15.03 -2.07 35.50
N SER A 55 -15.64 -2.90 36.34
CA SER A 55 -15.30 -4.30 36.43
C SER A 55 -15.90 -5.08 35.25
N PRO A 56 -15.37 -6.26 34.92
CA PRO A 56 -15.99 -7.17 33.96
C PRO A 56 -17.48 -7.47 34.23
N GLU A 57 -17.93 -7.38 35.48
CA GLU A 57 -19.33 -7.57 35.88
C GLU A 57 -20.21 -6.37 35.50
N ASP A 58 -19.66 -5.15 35.54
CA ASP A 58 -20.39 -3.93 35.14
C ASP A 58 -20.62 -3.89 33.63
N LEU A 59 -19.61 -4.31 32.84
CA LEU A 59 -19.74 -4.50 31.40
C LEU A 59 -20.79 -5.56 31.04
N ARG A 60 -20.82 -6.69 31.77
CA ARG A 60 -21.83 -7.74 31.58
C ARG A 60 -23.25 -7.24 31.86
N LYS A 61 -23.43 -6.38 32.87
CA LYS A 61 -24.74 -5.78 33.18
C LYS A 61 -25.25 -4.90 32.04
N ILE A 62 -24.39 -4.12 31.40
CA ILE A 62 -24.79 -3.23 30.29
C ILE A 62 -25.00 -3.98 28.98
N LEU A 63 -24.10 -4.93 28.67
CA LEU A 63 -24.24 -5.81 27.51
C LEU A 63 -25.50 -6.68 27.62
N GLY A 64 -25.82 -7.15 28.83
CA GLY A 64 -27.04 -7.91 29.11
C GLY A 64 -28.32 -7.08 29.12
N ALA A 65 -28.23 -5.78 29.47
CA ALA A 65 -29.40 -4.90 29.55
C ALA A 65 -29.80 -4.28 28.21
N HIS A 66 -28.86 -4.05 27.27
CA HIS A 66 -29.16 -3.22 26.10
C HIS A 66 -28.89 -3.79 24.70
N THR A 67 -27.99 -4.74 24.43
CA THR A 67 -27.85 -5.22 23.04
C THR A 67 -27.03 -6.51 22.90
N ALA A 68 -27.55 -7.46 22.12
CA ALA A 68 -26.88 -8.64 21.56
C ALA A 68 -26.48 -9.78 22.55
N PRO A 69 -27.40 -10.71 22.88
CA PRO A 69 -27.12 -11.91 23.67
C PRO A 69 -25.99 -12.82 23.11
N ASP A 70 -25.68 -12.70 21.82
CA ASP A 70 -24.57 -13.44 21.17
C ASP A 70 -23.18 -12.87 21.46
N LEU A 71 -23.08 -11.59 21.82
CA LEU A 71 -21.82 -10.93 22.14
C LEU A 71 -21.32 -11.34 23.53
N ALA A 72 -22.24 -11.47 24.50
CA ALA A 72 -21.95 -11.95 25.86
C ALA A 72 -21.41 -13.40 25.88
N LYS A 73 -21.82 -14.24 24.93
CA LYS A 73 -21.30 -15.61 24.77
C LYS A 73 -19.89 -15.67 24.16
N ARG A 74 -19.48 -14.65 23.40
CA ARG A 74 -18.17 -14.60 22.70
C ARG A 74 -17.05 -14.00 23.54
N ILE A 75 -17.38 -13.20 24.55
CA ILE A 75 -16.42 -12.57 25.45
C ILE A 75 -16.04 -13.56 26.57
N ARG A 76 -15.13 -14.50 26.26
CA ARG A 76 -14.55 -15.41 27.26
C ARG A 76 -13.49 -14.73 28.14
N ASN A 77 -12.83 -13.68 27.63
CA ASN A 77 -11.81 -12.93 28.36
C ASN A 77 -12.14 -11.42 28.35
N ALA A 78 -13.09 -11.00 29.19
CA ALA A 78 -13.42 -9.58 29.35
C ALA A 78 -12.22 -8.75 29.84
N GLU A 79 -11.27 -9.38 30.54
CA GLU A 79 -10.01 -8.77 30.98
C GLU A 79 -9.10 -8.36 29.81
N ASP A 80 -9.06 -9.15 28.73
CA ASP A 80 -8.26 -8.81 27.53
C ASP A 80 -8.86 -7.62 26.78
N VAL A 81 -10.20 -7.53 26.73
CA VAL A 81 -10.93 -6.42 26.10
C VAL A 81 -10.74 -5.12 26.88
N VAL A 82 -10.75 -5.18 28.21
CA VAL A 82 -10.48 -4.02 29.08
C VAL A 82 -9.01 -3.60 29.01
N ARG A 83 -8.06 -4.54 28.92
CA ARG A 83 -6.64 -4.24 28.66
C ARG A 83 -6.40 -3.57 27.31
N LEU A 84 -7.11 -4.00 26.27
CA LEU A 84 -7.03 -3.42 24.92
C LEU A 84 -7.75 -2.06 24.83
N ALA A 85 -8.82 -1.87 25.60
CA ALA A 85 -9.52 -0.59 25.70
C ALA A 85 -8.73 0.46 26.51
N HIS A 86 -7.91 0.03 27.47
CA HIS A 86 -7.03 0.88 28.29
C HIS A 86 -5.65 1.14 27.70
N GLN A 87 -5.36 0.70 26.48
CA GLN A 87 -4.15 1.11 25.78
C GLN A 87 -4.29 2.59 25.38
N GLN A 88 -4.09 3.49 26.34
CA GLN A 88 -3.59 4.84 26.08
C GLN A 88 -2.23 4.66 25.40
N THR A 89 -2.25 4.39 24.11
CA THR A 89 -1.03 4.32 23.31
C THR A 89 -0.33 5.66 23.44
N THR A 90 0.92 5.62 23.90
CA THR A 90 1.75 6.81 23.95
C THR A 90 1.83 7.40 22.53
N LEU A 91 2.18 8.69 22.40
CA LEU A 91 2.36 9.27 21.06
C LEU A 91 3.36 8.46 20.22
N LEU A 92 4.34 7.83 20.86
CA LEU A 92 5.31 6.94 20.21
C LEU A 92 4.64 5.67 19.67
N ASP A 93 3.88 4.95 20.51
CA ASP A 93 3.21 3.71 20.11
C ASP A 93 2.26 3.95 18.94
N ASN A 94 1.45 5.02 19.05
CA ASN A 94 0.55 5.44 17.99
C ASN A 94 1.31 5.79 16.70
N SER A 95 2.41 6.54 16.79
CA SER A 95 3.22 6.87 15.62
C SER A 95 3.83 5.62 14.97
N MET A 96 4.30 4.66 15.75
CA MET A 96 4.83 3.39 15.24
C MET A 96 3.76 2.56 14.54
N ASP A 97 2.56 2.48 15.10
CA ASP A 97 1.46 1.72 14.52
C ASP A 97 0.98 2.33 13.20
N PHE A 98 0.83 3.66 13.13
CA PHE A 98 0.49 4.35 11.89
C PHE A 98 1.61 4.26 10.85
N GLY A 99 2.88 4.31 11.26
CA GLY A 99 4.00 4.07 10.37
C GLY A 99 3.97 2.68 9.74
N LYS A 100 3.73 1.64 10.55
CA LYS A 100 3.56 0.26 10.04
C LYS A 100 2.33 0.14 9.14
N LEU A 101 1.24 0.81 9.48
CA LEU A 101 0.03 0.85 8.67
C LEU A 101 0.30 1.47 7.30
N GLY A 102 1.07 2.57 7.24
CA GLY A 102 1.48 3.20 5.99
C GLY A 102 2.32 2.28 5.09
N VAL A 103 3.28 1.56 5.67
CA VAL A 103 4.07 0.56 4.93
C VAL A 103 3.15 -0.53 4.38
N ARG A 104 2.27 -1.09 5.23
CA ARG A 104 1.33 -2.15 4.82
C ARG A 104 0.34 -1.67 3.78
N HIS A 105 -0.12 -0.42 3.86
CA HIS A 105 -1.01 0.18 2.87
C HIS A 105 -0.38 0.18 1.47
N ILE A 106 0.89 0.56 1.36
CA ILE A 106 1.60 0.52 0.07
C ILE A 106 1.86 -0.91 -0.40
N LEU A 107 2.30 -1.81 0.48
CA LEU A 107 2.63 -3.18 0.08
C LEU A 107 1.38 -4.03 -0.24
N GLY A 108 0.27 -3.79 0.44
CA GLY A 108 -1.02 -4.46 0.20
C GLY A 108 -1.86 -3.80 -0.90
N GLY A 109 -1.66 -2.50 -1.13
CA GLY A 109 -2.35 -1.74 -2.17
C GLY A 109 -1.72 -1.95 -3.54
N LEU A 110 -2.18 -2.96 -4.28
CA LEU A 110 -1.66 -3.29 -5.60
C LEU A 110 -1.67 -2.07 -6.55
N ASP A 111 -2.67 -1.20 -6.46
CA ASP A 111 -2.73 0.01 -7.28
C ASP A 111 -1.49 0.91 -7.08
N HIS A 112 -1.00 1.07 -5.84
CA HIS A 112 0.19 1.86 -5.54
C HIS A 112 1.46 1.20 -6.11
N VAL A 113 1.59 -0.11 -5.93
CA VAL A 113 2.74 -0.87 -6.45
C VAL A 113 2.78 -0.76 -7.97
N LEU A 114 1.68 -1.05 -8.66
CA LEU A 114 1.61 -0.99 -10.11
C LEU A 114 1.84 0.42 -10.65
N PHE A 115 1.34 1.46 -9.97
CA PHE A 115 1.60 2.85 -10.33
C PHE A 115 3.09 3.18 -10.24
N VAL A 116 3.75 2.84 -9.12
CA VAL A 116 5.19 3.06 -8.94
C VAL A 116 6.01 2.28 -9.97
N LEU A 117 5.67 1.01 -10.24
CA LEU A 117 6.34 0.21 -11.28
C LEU A 117 6.17 0.85 -12.66
N SER A 118 5.01 1.42 -12.96
CA SER A 118 4.75 2.12 -14.23
C SER A 118 5.64 3.35 -14.41
N LEU A 119 5.98 4.07 -13.33
CA LEU A 119 6.93 5.19 -13.37
C LEU A 119 8.37 4.76 -13.70
N LEU A 120 8.73 3.52 -13.40
CA LEU A 120 10.07 2.97 -13.62
C LEU A 120 10.28 2.41 -15.04
N LEU A 121 9.24 2.39 -15.88
CA LEU A 121 9.33 1.96 -17.27
C LEU A 121 10.22 2.88 -18.13
N VAL A 122 10.36 4.15 -17.72
CA VAL A 122 11.27 5.10 -18.37
C VAL A 122 12.57 5.19 -17.56
N PRO A 123 13.75 5.07 -18.19
CA PRO A 123 15.02 5.31 -17.52
C PRO A 123 15.05 6.68 -16.85
N ALA A 124 15.30 6.69 -15.55
CA ALA A 124 15.31 7.90 -14.73
C ALA A 124 16.49 7.87 -13.76
N SER A 125 17.03 9.05 -13.45
CA SER A 125 18.03 9.19 -12.39
C SER A 125 17.38 8.98 -11.02
N LEU A 126 18.15 8.50 -10.04
CA LEU A 126 17.66 8.32 -8.66
C LEU A 126 17.03 9.59 -8.11
N ARG A 127 17.65 10.76 -8.37
CA ARG A 127 17.09 12.08 -7.98
C ARG A 127 15.70 12.33 -8.59
N ARG A 128 15.46 11.92 -9.84
CA ARG A 128 14.14 12.07 -10.48
C ARG A 128 13.13 11.13 -9.82
N ILE A 129 13.50 9.88 -9.56
CA ILE A 129 12.63 8.89 -8.94
C ILE A 129 12.21 9.36 -7.54
N LEU A 130 13.17 9.75 -6.70
CA LEU A 130 12.91 10.27 -5.35
C LEU A 130 11.98 11.49 -5.39
N ARG A 131 12.20 12.41 -6.33
CA ARG A 131 11.31 13.57 -6.48
C ARG A 131 9.88 13.16 -6.83
N LEU A 132 9.69 12.18 -7.71
CA LEU A 132 8.35 11.71 -8.09
C LEU A 132 7.68 10.96 -6.94
N THR A 133 8.39 10.08 -6.22
CA THR A 133 7.82 9.37 -5.06
C THR A 133 7.44 10.34 -3.95
N SER A 134 8.29 11.31 -3.61
CA SER A 134 7.92 12.31 -2.60
C SER A 134 6.79 13.23 -3.08
N THR A 135 6.71 13.55 -4.38
CA THR A 135 5.55 14.28 -4.95
C THR A 135 4.24 13.50 -4.73
N PHE A 136 4.27 12.18 -4.97
CA PHE A 136 3.13 11.30 -4.70
C PHE A 136 2.74 11.37 -3.22
N THR A 137 3.70 11.20 -2.31
CA THR A 137 3.46 11.22 -0.86
C THR A 137 2.88 12.57 -0.41
N ILE A 138 3.39 13.69 -0.93
CA ILE A 138 2.88 15.02 -0.61
C ILE A 138 1.42 15.17 -1.06
N ALA A 139 1.11 14.77 -2.29
CA ALA A 139 -0.25 14.86 -2.82
C ALA A 139 -1.22 13.94 -2.06
N HIS A 140 -0.77 12.73 -1.74
CA HIS A 140 -1.50 11.77 -0.94
C HIS A 140 -1.78 12.30 0.48
N SER A 141 -0.75 12.83 1.15
CA SER A 141 -0.87 13.49 2.46
C SER A 141 -1.92 14.60 2.44
N LEU A 142 -1.87 15.46 1.41
CA LEU A 142 -2.83 16.55 1.26
C LEU A 142 -4.27 16.02 1.09
N SER A 143 -4.47 15.01 0.26
CA SER A 143 -5.79 14.43 0.05
C SER A 143 -6.37 13.78 1.32
N LEU A 144 -5.56 13.07 2.09
CA LEU A 144 -5.97 12.49 3.37
C LEU A 144 -6.26 13.55 4.42
N LEU A 145 -5.47 14.62 4.47
CA LEU A 145 -5.73 15.75 5.35
C LEU A 145 -7.10 16.37 5.04
N LEU A 146 -7.37 16.66 3.76
CA LEU A 146 -8.65 17.24 3.34
C LEU A 146 -9.82 16.29 3.61
N ALA A 147 -9.64 15.00 3.37
CA ALA A 147 -10.71 14.03 3.57
C ALA A 147 -10.98 13.70 5.04
N GLY A 148 -9.92 13.58 5.85
CA GLY A 148 -10.01 13.38 7.30
C GLY A 148 -10.55 14.60 8.04
N ALA A 149 -10.25 15.82 7.56
CA ALA A 149 -10.87 17.05 8.04
C ALA A 149 -12.33 17.22 7.57
N GLY A 150 -12.86 16.32 6.73
CA GLY A 150 -14.21 16.41 6.18
C GLY A 150 -14.41 17.49 5.11
N LEU A 151 -13.32 18.14 4.65
CA LEU A 151 -13.38 19.23 3.66
C LEU A 151 -13.56 18.72 2.23
N LEU A 152 -13.14 17.50 1.94
CA LEU A 152 -13.29 16.88 0.63
C LEU A 152 -13.78 15.44 0.77
N THR A 153 -14.89 15.15 0.11
CA THR A 153 -15.42 13.78 0.01
C THR A 153 -15.80 13.52 -1.43
N LEU A 154 -15.30 12.43 -1.98
CA LEU A 154 -15.65 11.96 -3.31
C LEU A 154 -16.11 10.51 -3.21
N SER A 155 -17.04 10.14 -4.09
CA SER A 155 -17.54 8.77 -4.16
C SER A 155 -16.44 7.82 -4.63
N SER A 156 -16.31 6.67 -3.96
CA SER A 156 -15.41 5.60 -4.38
C SER A 156 -15.68 5.12 -5.81
N ARG A 157 -16.95 5.19 -6.25
CA ARG A 157 -17.36 4.90 -7.65
C ARG A 157 -16.67 5.77 -8.71
N ILE A 158 -16.14 6.94 -8.32
CA ILE A 158 -15.38 7.82 -9.21
C ILE A 158 -13.87 7.65 -8.95
N VAL A 159 -13.49 7.60 -7.67
CA VAL A 159 -12.09 7.59 -7.25
C VAL A 159 -11.39 6.28 -7.64
N GLU A 160 -12.01 5.13 -7.39
CA GLU A 160 -11.37 3.82 -7.63
C GLU A 160 -11.14 3.51 -9.12
N PRO A 161 -12.08 3.77 -10.05
CA PRO A 161 -11.80 3.66 -11.48
C PRO A 161 -10.71 4.63 -11.93
N PHE A 162 -10.73 5.86 -11.42
CA PHE A 162 -9.72 6.87 -11.78
C PHE A 162 -8.32 6.46 -11.34
N ILE A 163 -8.18 5.88 -10.14
CA ILE A 163 -6.94 5.27 -9.64
C ILE A 163 -6.48 4.16 -10.60
N ALA A 164 -7.35 3.23 -10.99
CA ALA A 164 -6.98 2.17 -11.93
C ALA A 164 -6.55 2.72 -13.31
N PHE A 165 -7.32 3.65 -13.87
CA PHE A 165 -7.00 4.28 -15.15
C PHE A 165 -5.71 5.09 -15.10
N SER A 166 -5.32 5.61 -13.93
CA SER A 166 -4.03 6.27 -13.76
C SER A 166 -2.84 5.35 -14.03
N ILE A 167 -2.94 4.08 -13.61
CA ILE A 167 -1.92 3.05 -13.87
C ILE A 167 -1.81 2.84 -15.38
N ALA A 168 -2.95 2.70 -16.05
CA ALA A 168 -2.99 2.55 -17.49
C ALA A 168 -2.37 3.75 -18.21
N TYR A 169 -2.75 4.96 -17.81
CA TYR A 169 -2.22 6.19 -18.37
C TYR A 169 -0.70 6.25 -18.23
N VAL A 170 -0.15 6.05 -17.04
CA VAL A 170 1.30 6.14 -16.81
C VAL A 170 2.04 5.03 -17.56
N ALA A 171 1.54 3.80 -17.53
CA ALA A 171 2.18 2.66 -18.20
C ALA A 171 2.23 2.86 -19.73
N LEU A 172 1.10 3.23 -20.33
CA LEU A 172 0.99 3.37 -21.78
C LEU A 172 1.73 4.61 -22.29
N THR A 173 1.64 5.74 -21.60
CA THR A 173 2.37 6.97 -21.99
C THR A 173 3.89 6.78 -21.85
N SER A 174 4.35 6.13 -20.78
CA SER A 174 5.75 5.78 -20.57
C SER A 174 6.28 4.82 -21.63
N THR A 175 5.45 3.90 -22.11
CA THR A 175 5.86 2.89 -23.10
C THR A 175 5.84 3.46 -24.51
N PHE A 176 4.73 4.06 -24.92
CA PHE A 176 4.46 4.42 -26.31
C PHE A 176 4.72 5.88 -26.63
N LEU A 177 4.64 6.79 -25.65
CA LEU A 177 4.70 8.23 -25.88
C LEU A 177 5.93 8.91 -25.26
N HIS A 178 6.91 8.15 -24.77
CA HIS A 178 8.15 8.68 -24.17
C HIS A 178 8.99 9.56 -25.13
N HIS A 179 8.76 9.46 -26.45
CA HIS A 179 9.40 10.29 -27.47
C HIS A 179 8.72 11.65 -27.68
N VAL A 180 7.51 11.85 -27.15
CA VAL A 180 6.77 13.11 -27.24
C VAL A 180 7.28 14.09 -26.18
N ARG A 181 7.54 15.35 -26.58
CA ARG A 181 8.20 16.35 -25.71
C ARG A 181 7.47 16.60 -24.38
N TRP A 182 6.14 16.66 -24.42
CA TRP A 182 5.31 16.83 -23.23
C TRP A 182 5.52 15.71 -22.21
N PHE A 183 5.37 14.46 -22.65
CA PHE A 183 5.50 13.26 -21.83
C PHE A 183 6.95 12.96 -21.41
N ARG A 184 7.95 13.67 -21.95
CA ARG A 184 9.34 13.58 -21.48
C ARG A 184 9.63 14.53 -20.32
N SER A 185 8.90 15.66 -20.25
CA SER A 185 9.20 16.76 -19.33
C SER A 185 9.04 16.35 -17.87
N THR A 186 10.02 16.73 -17.04
CA THR A 186 9.97 16.53 -15.59
C THR A 186 8.73 17.18 -14.97
N LEU A 187 8.33 18.36 -15.46
CA LEU A 187 7.15 19.06 -14.94
C LEU A 187 5.86 18.28 -15.20
N SER A 188 5.69 17.74 -16.41
CA SER A 188 4.52 16.93 -16.77
C SER A 188 4.41 15.68 -15.88
N HIS A 189 5.53 15.02 -15.58
CA HIS A 189 5.54 13.89 -14.64
C HIS A 189 5.18 14.31 -13.22
N ILE A 190 5.72 15.43 -12.74
CA ILE A 190 5.40 15.95 -11.38
C ILE A 190 3.90 16.23 -11.28
N VAL A 191 3.32 16.93 -12.26
CA VAL A 191 1.87 17.24 -12.27
C VAL A 191 1.06 15.95 -12.32
N THR A 192 1.41 15.02 -13.21
CA THR A 192 0.74 13.72 -13.35
C THR A 192 0.75 12.94 -12.03
N VAL A 193 1.93 12.81 -11.41
CA VAL A 193 2.10 12.06 -10.16
C VAL A 193 1.42 12.77 -8.99
N PHE A 194 1.40 14.10 -8.97
CA PHE A 194 0.67 14.86 -7.96
C PHE A 194 -0.84 14.61 -8.08
N VAL A 195 -1.41 14.74 -9.28
CA VAL A 195 -2.85 14.51 -9.50
C VAL A 195 -3.23 13.08 -9.11
N PHE A 196 -2.50 12.08 -9.58
CA PHE A 196 -2.82 10.69 -9.26
C PHE A 196 -2.55 10.35 -7.79
N GLY A 197 -1.46 10.84 -7.19
CA GLY A 197 -1.18 10.69 -5.76
C GLY A 197 -2.30 11.24 -4.88
N PHE A 198 -2.87 12.38 -5.28
CA PHE A 198 -4.02 12.99 -4.61
C PHE A 198 -5.26 12.07 -4.67
N PHE A 199 -5.61 11.54 -5.84
CA PHE A 199 -6.75 10.62 -5.95
C PHE A 199 -6.50 9.29 -5.23
N HIS A 200 -5.28 8.78 -5.24
CA HIS A 200 -4.91 7.59 -4.48
C HIS A 200 -5.16 7.77 -2.97
N GLY A 201 -4.90 8.95 -2.40
CA GLY A 201 -5.20 9.18 -0.98
C GLY A 201 -6.69 9.38 -0.69
N LEU A 202 -7.46 9.91 -1.64
CA LEU A 202 -8.93 9.87 -1.55
C LEU A 202 -9.48 8.44 -1.55
N GLY A 203 -8.82 7.50 -2.23
CA GLY A 203 -9.19 6.08 -2.21
C GLY A 203 -9.09 5.44 -0.82
N PHE A 204 -8.21 5.97 0.03
CA PHE A 204 -8.03 5.49 1.41
C PHE A 204 -8.84 6.28 2.45
N ALA A 205 -9.44 7.42 2.05
CA ALA A 205 -10.16 8.32 2.95
C ALA A 205 -11.32 7.65 3.72
N GLY A 206 -12.02 6.68 3.10
CA GLY A 206 -13.12 5.96 3.75
C GLY A 206 -12.65 5.21 5.00
N ILE A 207 -11.54 4.48 4.88
CA ILE A 207 -10.92 3.73 5.99
C ILE A 207 -10.48 4.69 7.10
N LEU A 208 -9.89 5.84 6.74
CA LEU A 208 -9.43 6.82 7.72
C LEU A 208 -10.58 7.39 8.57
N LYS A 209 -11.77 7.54 8.00
CA LYS A 209 -12.97 7.99 8.72
C LYS A 209 -13.48 6.94 9.71
N GLU A 210 -13.32 5.66 9.41
CA GLU A 210 -13.78 4.57 10.27
C GLU A 210 -12.92 4.43 11.53
N ILE A 211 -11.61 4.73 11.44
CA ILE A 211 -10.63 4.59 12.54
C ILE A 211 -10.87 5.60 13.70
N GLN A 212 -11.69 6.65 13.51
CA GLN A 212 -12.14 7.59 14.56
C GLN A 212 -11.06 8.03 15.56
N LEU A 213 -9.96 8.59 15.04
CA LEU A 213 -8.84 9.03 15.87
C LEU A 213 -9.21 10.20 16.79
N PRO A 214 -8.69 10.23 18.03
CA PRO A 214 -8.67 11.43 18.85
C PRO A 214 -8.07 12.62 18.09
N GLN A 215 -8.71 13.79 18.15
CA GLN A 215 -8.31 14.96 17.38
C GLN A 215 -6.88 15.43 17.68
N ASP A 216 -6.42 15.26 18.92
CA ASP A 216 -5.08 15.61 19.39
C ASP A 216 -3.98 14.72 18.77
N LYS A 217 -4.33 13.50 18.35
CA LYS A 217 -3.40 12.54 17.71
C LYS A 217 -3.52 12.49 16.20
N PHE A 218 -4.51 13.17 15.60
CA PHE A 218 -4.80 13.05 14.17
C PHE A 218 -3.61 13.43 13.29
N LEU A 219 -3.00 14.60 13.53
CA LEU A 219 -1.87 15.09 12.70
C LEU A 219 -0.61 14.23 12.84
N SER A 220 -0.29 13.77 14.05
CA SER A 220 0.88 12.90 14.28
C SER A 220 0.70 11.52 13.68
N SER A 221 -0.52 10.98 13.74
CA SER A 221 -0.91 9.72 13.08
C SER A 221 -0.80 9.83 11.56
N LEU A 222 -1.36 10.90 10.99
CA LEU A 222 -1.31 11.15 9.56
C LEU A 222 0.12 11.35 9.05
N PHE A 223 0.93 12.10 9.78
CA PHE A 223 2.34 12.27 9.47
C PHE A 223 3.08 10.94 9.49
N SER A 224 2.93 10.15 10.56
CA SER A 224 3.59 8.85 10.70
C SER A 224 3.15 7.85 9.63
N PHE A 225 1.86 7.87 9.28
CA PHE A 225 1.32 7.09 8.17
C PHE A 225 1.98 7.43 6.83
N ASN A 226 2.16 8.71 6.52
CA ASN A 226 2.79 9.14 5.28
C ASN A 226 4.31 8.86 5.25
N VAL A 227 4.99 8.92 6.41
CA VAL A 227 6.37 8.42 6.52
C VAL A 227 6.41 6.92 6.21
N GLY A 228 5.46 6.14 6.73
CA GLY A 228 5.30 4.73 6.41
C GLY A 228 5.07 4.48 4.92
N ILE A 229 4.24 5.29 4.26
CA ILE A 229 4.02 5.25 2.81
C ILE A 229 5.33 5.47 2.06
N GLU A 230 6.08 6.53 2.37
CA GLU A 230 7.31 6.84 1.68
C GLU A 230 8.33 5.70 1.84
N LEU A 231 8.47 5.13 3.04
CA LEU A 231 9.32 3.96 3.29
C LEU A 231 8.87 2.73 2.47
N GLY A 232 7.57 2.45 2.43
CA GLY A 232 7.02 1.36 1.63
C GLY A 232 7.27 1.55 0.14
N GLN A 233 7.09 2.77 -0.38
CA GLN A 233 7.37 3.10 -1.78
C GLN A 233 8.86 2.97 -2.11
N LEU A 234 9.74 3.47 -1.24
CA LEU A 234 11.19 3.36 -1.43
C LEU A 234 11.65 1.89 -1.43
N LEU A 235 11.03 1.03 -0.64
CA LEU A 235 11.29 -0.41 -0.67
C LEU A 235 10.90 -1.02 -2.02
N VAL A 236 9.70 -0.75 -2.52
CA VAL A 236 9.22 -1.21 -3.84
C VAL A 236 10.15 -0.71 -4.95
N VAL A 237 10.49 0.59 -4.94
CA VAL A 237 11.41 1.20 -5.90
C VAL A 237 12.77 0.52 -5.87
N SER A 238 13.34 0.30 -4.67
CA SER A 238 14.66 -0.30 -4.53
C SER A 238 14.71 -1.72 -5.11
N LEU A 239 13.70 -2.54 -4.79
CA LEU A 239 13.58 -3.90 -5.33
C LEU A 239 13.44 -3.90 -6.86
N ALA A 240 12.55 -3.04 -7.39
CA ALA A 240 12.35 -2.92 -8.83
C ALA A 240 13.63 -2.46 -9.55
N LEU A 241 14.33 -1.46 -9.01
CA LEU A 241 15.59 -0.98 -9.57
C LEU A 241 16.68 -2.04 -9.53
N SER A 242 16.76 -2.89 -8.49
CA SER A 242 17.72 -4.00 -8.46
C SER A 242 17.48 -5.01 -9.59
N VAL A 243 16.22 -5.33 -9.89
CA VAL A 243 15.85 -6.21 -11.01
C VAL A 243 16.19 -5.56 -12.35
N LEU A 244 15.77 -4.30 -12.54
CA LEU A 244 16.03 -3.55 -13.78
C LEU A 244 17.54 -3.36 -14.03
N TRP A 245 18.30 -3.05 -12.98
CA TRP A 245 19.75 -2.87 -13.06
C TRP A 245 20.46 -4.17 -13.43
N SER A 246 20.01 -5.32 -12.91
CA SER A 246 20.57 -6.63 -13.25
C SER A 246 20.25 -7.03 -14.69
N ALA A 247 19.08 -6.66 -15.21
CA ALA A 247 18.66 -6.95 -16.58
C ALA A 247 19.18 -5.95 -17.63
N ARG A 248 19.74 -4.80 -17.22
CA ARG A 248 20.01 -3.65 -18.10
C ARG A 248 20.95 -3.91 -19.28
N THR A 249 21.85 -4.89 -19.16
CA THR A 249 22.80 -5.26 -20.22
C THR A 249 22.27 -6.37 -21.13
N SER A 250 21.11 -6.94 -20.81
CA SER A 250 20.51 -8.02 -21.60
C SER A 250 19.90 -7.47 -22.89
N THR A 251 20.05 -8.22 -23.98
CA THR A 251 19.49 -7.86 -25.31
C THR A 251 17.96 -7.78 -25.31
N TRP A 252 17.30 -8.50 -24.41
CA TRP A 252 15.84 -8.52 -24.26
C TRP A 252 15.29 -7.41 -23.36
N TYR A 253 16.13 -6.56 -22.77
CA TYR A 253 15.72 -5.53 -21.80
C TYR A 253 14.61 -4.60 -22.32
N GLN A 254 14.76 -4.10 -23.55
CA GLN A 254 13.77 -3.21 -24.15
C GLN A 254 12.44 -3.92 -24.46
N ALA A 255 12.51 -5.19 -24.89
CA ALA A 255 11.31 -6.00 -25.11
C ALA A 255 10.57 -6.27 -23.79
N PHE A 256 11.30 -6.53 -22.71
CA PHE A 256 10.74 -6.70 -21.38
C PHE A 256 10.04 -5.44 -20.86
N LEU A 257 10.69 -4.27 -20.95
CA LEU A 257 10.05 -3.01 -20.53
C LEU A 257 8.77 -2.73 -21.33
N LYS A 258 8.80 -2.97 -22.64
CA LYS A 258 7.62 -2.80 -23.50
C LYS A 258 6.50 -3.77 -23.13
N LEU A 259 6.81 -5.04 -22.89
CA LEU A 259 5.85 -6.04 -22.44
C LEU A 259 5.25 -5.67 -21.07
N ALA A 260 6.10 -5.30 -20.11
CA ALA A 260 5.67 -4.85 -18.79
C ALA A 260 4.71 -3.66 -18.90
N GLY A 261 5.04 -2.66 -19.74
CA GLY A 261 4.17 -1.53 -19.99
C GLY A 261 2.82 -1.88 -20.61
N VAL A 262 2.78 -2.82 -21.55
CA VAL A 262 1.52 -3.34 -22.13
C VAL A 262 0.69 -4.07 -21.08
N VAL A 263 1.31 -4.92 -20.27
CA VAL A 263 0.63 -5.70 -19.22
C VAL A 263 0.06 -4.76 -18.15
N LEU A 264 0.88 -3.85 -17.62
CA LEU A 264 0.44 -2.86 -16.64
C LEU A 264 -0.67 -1.96 -17.20
N GLY A 265 -0.53 -1.54 -18.46
CA GLY A 265 -1.53 -0.79 -19.21
C GLY A 265 -2.87 -1.52 -19.29
N GLY A 266 -2.83 -2.78 -19.71
CA GLY A 266 -4.00 -3.65 -19.83
C GLY A 266 -4.69 -3.92 -18.49
N LEU A 267 -3.91 -4.19 -17.43
CA LEU A 267 -4.44 -4.39 -16.07
C LEU A 267 -5.15 -3.13 -15.56
N GLY A 268 -4.52 -1.95 -15.70
CA GLY A 268 -5.13 -0.69 -15.30
C GLY A 268 -6.44 -0.40 -16.04
N LEU A 269 -6.51 -0.68 -17.34
CA LEU A 269 -7.74 -0.53 -18.13
C LEU A 269 -8.82 -1.52 -17.68
N ALA A 270 -8.47 -2.80 -17.52
CA ALA A 270 -9.41 -3.84 -17.13
C ALA A 270 -10.01 -3.57 -15.74
N TRP A 271 -9.17 -3.24 -14.75
CA TRP A 271 -9.63 -2.89 -13.40
C TRP A 271 -10.42 -1.58 -13.38
N GLY A 272 -10.03 -0.60 -14.20
CA GLY A 272 -10.77 0.66 -14.30
C GLY A 272 -12.18 0.45 -14.80
N ILE A 273 -12.35 -0.36 -15.86
CA ILE A 273 -13.67 -0.74 -16.38
C ILE A 273 -14.44 -1.55 -15.33
N GLN A 274 -13.80 -2.54 -14.71
CA GLN A 274 -14.44 -3.37 -13.69
C GLN A 274 -15.01 -2.52 -12.54
N ARG A 275 -14.21 -1.58 -12.01
CA ARG A 275 -14.62 -0.69 -10.91
C ARG A 275 -15.67 0.33 -11.32
N MET A 276 -15.74 0.68 -12.61
CA MET A 276 -16.74 1.61 -13.14
C MET A 276 -18.13 0.96 -13.25
N VAL A 277 -18.18 -0.36 -13.45
CA VAL A 277 -19.43 -1.13 -13.62
C VAL A 277 -19.92 -1.78 -12.31
N ALA A 278 -19.07 -1.84 -11.28
CA ALA A 278 -19.41 -2.32 -9.93
C ALA A 278 -20.28 -1.31 -9.14
#